data_AF-A0A1F3C4L6-F1
#
_entry.id   AF-A0A1F3C4L6-F1
#
_cell.length_a   1.000
_cell.length_b   1.000
_cell.length_c   1.000
_cell.angle_alpha   90.00
_cell.angle_beta   90.00
_cell.angle_gamma   90.00
#
_symmetry.space_group_name_H-M   'P 1'
#
loop_
_entity.id
_entity.type
_entity.pdbx_description
1 polymer ?
#
loop_
_entity_poly.entity_id
_entity_poly.type
_entity_poly.pdbx_seq_one_letter_code
_entity_poly.pdbx_strand_id
1 'polypeptide(L)'
;MKLGSHITILAACAAAAALSACGSSSSDGNPQPIKTCGSPTDGLGVLQPFTAPCEDQGGNAILVTASGEVLALNGYGFPPATPDDPAFVDGWEVKFTKVLATFDHVKLSKNPDKNPGDQSQTDALVAQTDGPWAVELHKGGPLLGKGGSDEQAVAITAFTGQNKNGNAAFDPAERYAFGFDIIPATAAAQNVNLDAADLPDYQDMITNGYTVLFVGTATFKGTEGTGCTQSAPYDFSQLPTVVNFRFGFKSPVTNINCQNPDNEGEAFDGEEFIRGVALKQNATTVAQATFHTDHAFWENFVHDSPAHFDQIAAQYVGVTPTPPTATLDDMERVTNFSTGFEDSLGAALPWRSCVDSSIFPLPTDPQMRFDPGTVPVNPAAATAAEALRNYREALTYSESTMGHLNADGLCFTQRNYDSPR
;
A
#
# COMPACT_ATOMS: atom_id res chain seq x y z
N MET A 1 -19.48 -33.99 11.86
CA MET A 1 -20.52 -34.83 11.23
C MET A 1 -20.08 -35.08 9.79
N LYS A 2 -19.87 -36.34 9.40
CA LYS A 2 -19.40 -36.76 8.06
C LYS A 2 -20.57 -36.77 7.07
N LEU A 3 -20.41 -36.14 5.91
CA LEU A 3 -21.03 -36.45 4.60
C LEU A 3 -20.22 -35.64 3.56
N GLY A 4 -19.72 -36.13 2.42
CA GLY A 4 -19.93 -37.40 1.73
C GLY A 4 -20.35 -37.15 0.28
N SER A 5 -19.35 -37.01 -0.64
CA SER A 5 -19.37 -37.34 -2.08
C SER A 5 -20.36 -36.63 -3.03
N HIS A 6 -19.85 -36.05 -4.14
CA HIS A 6 -20.03 -36.63 -5.48
C HIS A 6 -19.11 -35.99 -6.53
N ILE A 7 -18.31 -36.86 -7.13
CA ILE A 7 -17.44 -36.68 -8.30
C ILE A 7 -18.30 -36.64 -9.57
N THR A 8 -18.02 -35.70 -10.48
CA THR A 8 -18.42 -35.81 -11.90
C THR A 8 -17.18 -35.60 -12.78
N ILE A 9 -16.85 -36.64 -13.56
CA ILE A 9 -15.79 -36.68 -14.58
C ILE A 9 -16.41 -36.26 -15.92
N LEU A 10 -15.76 -35.35 -16.65
CA LEU A 10 -15.95 -35.21 -18.09
C LEU A 10 -14.66 -34.76 -18.79
N ALA A 11 -14.53 -35.23 -20.03
CA ALA A 11 -13.29 -35.52 -20.72
C ALA A 11 -12.66 -34.33 -21.47
N ALA A 12 -11.32 -34.34 -21.43
CA ALA A 12 -10.33 -34.07 -22.48
C ALA A 12 -10.71 -33.15 -23.67
N CYS A 13 -9.96 -32.05 -23.78
CA CYS A 13 -9.55 -31.49 -25.06
C CYS A 13 -8.02 -31.33 -25.07
N ALA A 14 -7.40 -31.97 -26.05
CA ALA A 14 -5.97 -31.88 -26.33
C ALA A 14 -5.68 -30.55 -27.04
N ALA A 15 -4.73 -29.78 -26.51
CA ALA A 15 -4.12 -28.65 -27.21
C ALA A 15 -2.60 -28.76 -27.11
N ALA A 16 -1.95 -28.46 -28.23
CA ALA A 16 -0.59 -28.82 -28.56
C ALA A 16 0.46 -28.22 -27.61
N ALA A 17 1.37 -29.08 -27.14
CA ALA A 17 2.58 -28.68 -26.44
C ALA A 17 3.56 -28.04 -27.42
N ALA A 18 3.76 -26.73 -27.31
CA ALA A 18 4.96 -26.08 -27.81
C ALA A 18 6.09 -26.36 -26.82
N LEU A 19 7.00 -27.26 -27.19
CA LEU A 19 8.26 -27.50 -26.50
C LEU A 19 9.15 -26.25 -26.63
N SER A 20 9.02 -25.32 -25.70
CA SER A 20 10.12 -24.41 -25.37
C SER A 20 11.11 -25.18 -24.50
N ALA A 21 12.33 -25.34 -25.01
CA ALA A 21 13.42 -26.01 -24.33
C ALA A 21 13.82 -25.26 -23.06
N CYS A 22 13.40 -25.75 -21.89
CA CYS A 22 14.01 -25.39 -20.62
C CYS A 22 15.39 -26.06 -20.55
N GLY A 23 16.44 -25.33 -20.92
CA GLY A 23 17.79 -25.71 -20.56
C GLY A 23 17.96 -25.55 -19.05
N SER A 24 17.82 -26.63 -18.29
CA SER A 24 18.16 -26.68 -16.88
C SER A 24 19.69 -26.66 -16.73
N SER A 25 20.30 -25.48 -16.87
CA SER A 25 21.66 -25.26 -16.37
C SER A 25 21.57 -25.17 -14.85
N SER A 26 22.05 -26.19 -14.16
CA SER A 26 22.38 -26.10 -12.74
C SER A 26 23.33 -24.93 -12.53
N SER A 27 22.84 -23.83 -11.99
CA SER A 27 23.67 -22.68 -11.63
C SER A 27 24.52 -23.07 -10.42
N ASP A 28 25.84 -23.01 -10.55
CA ASP A 28 26.84 -23.33 -9.50
C ASP A 28 26.82 -22.32 -8.32
N GLY A 29 25.65 -21.80 -7.94
CA GLY A 29 25.47 -20.75 -6.94
C GLY A 29 25.95 -19.36 -7.37
N ASN A 30 26.69 -19.23 -8.47
CA ASN A 30 27.21 -17.95 -8.94
C ASN A 30 26.10 -17.04 -9.48
N PRO A 31 26.10 -15.74 -9.14
CA PRO A 31 25.16 -14.77 -9.69
C PRO A 31 25.19 -14.72 -11.22
N GLN A 32 24.00 -14.80 -11.81
CA GLN A 32 23.81 -14.70 -13.26
C GLN A 32 23.34 -13.29 -13.64
N PRO A 33 23.47 -12.86 -14.91
CA PRO A 33 22.78 -11.66 -15.38
C PRO A 33 21.27 -11.76 -15.12
N ILE A 34 20.63 -10.64 -14.75
CA ILE A 34 19.18 -10.59 -14.59
C ILE A 34 18.52 -10.97 -15.92
N LYS A 35 17.62 -11.95 -15.88
CA LYS A 35 16.83 -12.33 -17.06
C LYS A 35 15.70 -11.32 -17.22
N THR A 36 15.52 -10.79 -18.41
CA THR A 36 14.39 -9.90 -18.75
C THR A 36 13.41 -10.60 -19.66
N CYS A 37 12.13 -10.32 -19.46
CA CYS A 37 11.02 -10.96 -20.17
C CYS A 37 10.06 -9.90 -20.69
N GLY A 38 9.49 -10.19 -21.87
CA GLY A 38 8.55 -9.28 -22.54
C GLY A 38 9.22 -8.27 -23.47
N SER A 39 8.38 -7.44 -24.09
CA SER A 39 8.85 -6.29 -24.85
C SER A 39 9.03 -5.10 -23.91
N PRO A 40 10.00 -4.21 -24.16
CA PRO A 40 10.11 -2.99 -23.39
C PRO A 40 8.80 -2.21 -23.47
N THR A 41 8.32 -1.70 -22.34
CA THR A 41 7.31 -0.63 -22.36
C THR A 41 7.94 0.58 -23.00
N ASP A 42 7.18 1.27 -23.86
CA ASP A 42 7.63 2.59 -24.29
C ASP A 42 7.46 3.55 -23.11
N GLY A 43 8.42 4.46 -22.96
CA GLY A 43 8.28 5.58 -22.03
C GLY A 43 7.25 6.60 -22.49
N LEU A 44 6.53 6.33 -23.59
CA LEU A 44 5.55 7.20 -24.24
C LEU A 44 6.08 8.64 -24.50
N GLY A 45 7.40 8.79 -24.61
CA GLY A 45 8.08 10.08 -24.77
C GLY A 45 8.17 10.95 -23.51
N VAL A 46 7.68 10.47 -22.36
CA VAL A 46 7.65 11.19 -21.07
C VAL A 46 8.56 10.54 -20.03
N LEU A 47 8.55 9.21 -19.98
CA LEU A 47 9.31 8.38 -19.04
C LEU A 47 10.43 7.61 -19.76
N GLN A 48 11.27 6.92 -19.00
CA GLN A 48 12.25 5.99 -19.56
C GLN A 48 11.59 4.65 -19.92
N PRO A 49 12.02 3.98 -21.01
CA PRO A 49 11.58 2.62 -21.29
C PRO A 49 11.96 1.65 -20.16
N PHE A 50 11.12 0.65 -19.91
CA PHE A 50 11.37 -0.39 -18.92
C PHE A 50 11.27 -1.77 -19.57
N THR A 51 12.09 -2.72 -19.13
CA THR A 51 11.91 -4.13 -19.48
C THR A 51 11.84 -4.94 -18.20
N ALA A 52 10.71 -5.60 -17.97
CA ALA A 52 10.47 -6.36 -16.76
C ALA A 52 11.48 -7.51 -16.60
N PRO A 53 11.98 -7.76 -15.39
CA PRO A 53 12.61 -9.04 -15.06
C PRO A 53 11.64 -10.21 -15.32
N CYS A 54 12.18 -11.34 -15.75
CA CYS A 54 11.44 -12.60 -15.78
C CYS A 54 11.02 -13.05 -14.38
N GLU A 55 9.92 -13.80 -14.28
CA GLU A 55 9.50 -14.40 -13.02
C GLU A 55 10.54 -15.39 -12.47
N ASP A 56 11.09 -16.25 -13.35
CA ASP A 56 12.17 -17.17 -13.01
C ASP A 56 13.56 -16.54 -13.24
N GLN A 57 14.19 -16.13 -12.14
CA GLN A 57 15.59 -15.70 -12.10
C GLN A 57 16.56 -16.82 -11.72
N GLY A 58 16.06 -18.02 -11.41
CA GLY A 58 16.84 -19.15 -10.89
C GLY A 58 16.89 -19.21 -9.36
N GLY A 59 17.64 -20.17 -8.83
CA GLY A 59 17.84 -20.37 -7.38
C GLY A 59 18.73 -19.30 -6.75
N ASN A 60 18.52 -19.03 -5.46
CA ASN A 60 19.20 -17.96 -4.70
C ASN A 60 19.03 -16.56 -5.33
N ALA A 61 17.99 -16.36 -6.14
CA ALA A 61 17.65 -15.06 -6.70
C ALA A 61 16.38 -14.50 -6.04
N ILE A 62 16.27 -13.18 -6.01
CA ILE A 62 15.10 -12.47 -5.53
C ILE A 62 14.49 -11.71 -6.72
N LEU A 63 13.23 -11.97 -7.01
CA LEU A 63 12.40 -11.10 -7.85
C LEU A 63 11.70 -10.10 -6.94
N VAL A 64 11.78 -8.82 -7.31
CA VAL A 64 11.08 -7.75 -6.59
C VAL A 64 9.88 -7.31 -7.41
N THR A 65 8.70 -7.37 -6.79
CA THR A 65 7.44 -6.96 -7.40
C THR A 65 6.81 -5.78 -6.64
N ALA A 66 5.87 -5.10 -7.27
CA ALA A 66 5.06 -4.04 -6.65
C ALA A 66 3.57 -4.37 -6.81
N SER A 67 2.78 -4.06 -5.78
CA SER A 67 1.32 -4.26 -5.74
C SER A 67 0.65 -3.28 -4.79
N GLY A 68 -0.59 -2.91 -5.10
CA GLY A 68 -1.48 -2.17 -4.18
C GLY A 68 -2.49 -3.10 -3.48
N GLU A 69 -2.18 -4.40 -3.44
CA GLU A 69 -3.07 -5.46 -3.01
C GLU A 69 -4.36 -5.58 -3.84
N VAL A 70 -5.22 -6.53 -3.45
CA VAL A 70 -6.58 -6.65 -4.00
C VAL A 70 -7.39 -5.37 -3.78
N LEU A 71 -7.05 -4.59 -2.75
CA LEU A 71 -7.76 -3.37 -2.35
C LEU A 71 -7.52 -2.22 -3.33
N ALA A 72 -6.32 -2.04 -3.88
CA ALA A 72 -6.12 -1.07 -4.96
C ALA A 72 -6.88 -1.49 -6.23
N LEU A 73 -7.01 -2.79 -6.52
CA LEU A 73 -7.70 -3.30 -7.72
C LEU A 73 -9.22 -3.13 -7.63
N ASN A 74 -9.81 -3.58 -6.53
CA ASN A 74 -11.27 -3.73 -6.39
C ASN A 74 -11.90 -2.65 -5.51
N GLY A 75 -11.09 -1.98 -4.70
CA GLY A 75 -11.56 -1.09 -3.65
C GLY A 75 -12.07 -1.84 -2.41
N TYR A 76 -12.81 -1.12 -1.60
CA TYR A 76 -13.44 -1.57 -0.37
C TYR A 76 -14.94 -1.66 -0.60
N GLY A 77 -15.43 -2.89 -0.76
CA GLY A 77 -16.86 -3.16 -0.96
C GLY A 77 -17.67 -2.86 0.31
N PHE A 78 -18.90 -2.37 0.14
CA PHE A 78 -19.83 -2.21 1.24
C PHE A 78 -21.26 -2.66 0.86
N PRO A 79 -21.95 -3.49 1.69
CA PRO A 79 -21.43 -4.13 2.90
C PRO A 79 -20.26 -5.09 2.58
N PRO A 80 -19.35 -5.35 3.54
CA PRO A 80 -18.27 -6.32 3.32
C PRO A 80 -18.86 -7.70 3.02
N ALA A 81 -18.20 -8.49 2.15
CA ALA A 81 -18.75 -9.78 1.73
C ALA A 81 -18.66 -10.83 2.86
N THR A 82 -17.65 -10.71 3.72
CA THR A 82 -17.51 -11.42 4.99
C THR A 82 -17.18 -10.45 6.13
N PRO A 83 -17.46 -10.78 7.41
CA PRO A 83 -17.13 -9.91 8.54
C PRO A 83 -15.66 -9.51 8.68
N ASP A 84 -14.76 -10.31 8.10
CA ASP A 84 -13.31 -10.11 8.18
C ASP A 84 -12.76 -9.35 6.94
N ASP A 85 -13.60 -9.06 5.94
CA ASP A 85 -13.16 -8.29 4.77
C ASP A 85 -12.97 -6.81 5.16
N PRO A 86 -11.88 -6.16 4.69
CA PRO A 86 -11.66 -4.73 4.92
C PRO A 86 -12.82 -3.88 4.41
N ALA A 87 -13.32 -2.98 5.25
CA ALA A 87 -14.39 -2.07 4.92
C ALA A 87 -14.28 -0.75 5.69
N PHE A 88 -14.89 0.29 5.12
CA PHE A 88 -15.11 1.56 5.81
C PHE A 88 -16.27 1.39 6.78
N VAL A 89 -16.00 1.47 8.08
CA VAL A 89 -16.95 1.06 9.12
C VAL A 89 -18.19 1.96 9.17
N ASP A 90 -18.07 3.18 8.65
CA ASP A 90 -19.13 4.19 8.54
C ASP A 90 -19.99 4.06 7.28
N GLY A 91 -19.84 2.97 6.52
CA GLY A 91 -20.81 2.56 5.50
C GLY A 91 -20.49 2.98 4.07
N TRP A 92 -19.23 3.27 3.77
CA TRP A 92 -18.80 3.71 2.44
C TRP A 92 -18.21 2.57 1.63
N GLU A 93 -18.66 2.44 0.38
CA GLU A 93 -17.90 1.73 -0.64
C GLU A 93 -16.87 2.71 -1.23
N VAL A 94 -15.60 2.32 -1.27
CA VAL A 94 -14.52 3.13 -1.84
C VAL A 94 -13.89 2.39 -3.01
N LYS A 95 -13.88 2.99 -4.20
CA LYS A 95 -13.27 2.42 -5.40
C LYS A 95 -12.20 3.33 -5.95
N PHE A 96 -11.02 2.77 -6.21
CA PHE A 96 -9.98 3.45 -6.94
C PHE A 96 -10.20 3.33 -8.44
N THR A 97 -9.73 4.34 -9.15
CA THR A 97 -9.56 4.34 -10.60
C THR A 97 -8.08 4.52 -10.96
N LYS A 98 -7.27 5.06 -10.05
CA LYS A 98 -5.81 5.17 -10.14
C LYS A 98 -5.16 5.15 -8.76
N VAL A 99 -4.05 4.45 -8.68
CA VAL A 99 -3.14 4.41 -7.53
C VAL A 99 -1.72 4.46 -8.11
N LEU A 100 -1.22 5.67 -8.37
CA LEU A 100 0.12 5.87 -8.93
C LEU A 100 1.14 6.02 -7.80
N ALA A 101 2.27 5.34 -7.92
CA ALA A 101 3.40 5.47 -6.99
C ALA A 101 4.74 5.47 -7.72
N THR A 102 5.75 6.11 -7.13
CA THR A 102 7.13 6.05 -7.61
C THR A 102 8.03 5.37 -6.60
N PHE A 103 8.51 4.18 -6.97
CA PHE A 103 9.43 3.38 -6.16
C PHE A 103 10.88 3.69 -6.55
N ASP A 104 11.80 3.62 -5.60
CA ASP A 104 13.23 3.67 -5.89
C ASP A 104 14.03 2.85 -4.86
N HIS A 105 15.33 2.72 -5.12
CA HIS A 105 16.34 2.26 -4.17
C HIS A 105 15.95 1.01 -3.38
N VAL A 106 15.64 -0.09 -4.07
CA VAL A 106 15.40 -1.38 -3.40
C VAL A 106 16.74 -1.87 -2.83
N LYS A 107 16.76 -2.19 -1.54
CA LYS A 107 17.96 -2.50 -0.75
C LYS A 107 17.83 -3.87 -0.07
N LEU A 108 18.95 -4.58 -0.01
CA LEU A 108 19.15 -5.77 0.82
C LEU A 108 20.35 -5.55 1.72
N SER A 109 20.15 -5.67 3.04
CA SER A 109 21.19 -5.54 4.05
C SER A 109 21.33 -6.82 4.88
N LYS A 110 22.49 -7.04 5.49
CA LYS A 110 22.70 -8.17 6.41
C LYS A 110 22.00 -7.96 7.75
N ASN A 111 21.74 -9.08 8.43
CA ASN A 111 21.34 -9.13 9.83
C ASN A 111 20.09 -8.28 10.12
N PRO A 112 18.91 -8.68 9.62
CA PRO A 112 17.64 -8.01 9.91
C PRO A 112 17.31 -7.97 11.42
N ASP A 113 17.90 -8.89 12.20
CA ASP A 113 17.63 -9.08 13.62
C ASP A 113 18.69 -8.41 14.51
N LYS A 114 19.50 -7.51 13.95
CA LYS A 114 20.62 -6.87 14.64
C LYS A 114 20.25 -6.29 16.01
N ASN A 115 19.10 -5.62 16.07
CA ASN A 115 18.55 -5.08 17.31
C ASN A 115 17.08 -5.50 17.45
N PRO A 116 16.76 -6.45 18.35
CA PRO A 116 15.40 -6.88 18.59
C PRO A 116 14.42 -5.74 18.90
N GLY A 117 14.87 -4.70 19.63
CA GLY A 117 14.02 -3.57 20.02
C GLY A 117 14.02 -2.38 19.06
N ASP A 118 14.70 -2.46 17.91
CA ASP A 118 14.78 -1.37 16.93
C ASP A 118 14.84 -1.93 15.51
N GLN A 119 13.68 -1.97 14.85
CA GLN A 119 13.52 -2.46 13.48
C GLN A 119 14.38 -1.67 12.47
N SER A 120 14.74 -0.41 12.73
CA SER A 120 15.53 0.41 11.80
C SER A 120 16.97 -0.07 11.63
N GLN A 121 17.48 -0.94 12.51
CA GLN A 121 18.88 -1.32 12.54
C GLN A 121 19.18 -2.61 11.78
N THR A 122 20.11 -2.53 10.84
CA THR A 122 20.68 -3.66 10.10
C THR A 122 22.21 -3.59 10.10
N ASP A 123 22.87 -4.61 9.55
CA ASP A 123 24.30 -4.55 9.19
C ASP A 123 24.48 -4.03 7.75
N ALA A 124 25.60 -4.37 7.12
CA ALA A 124 26.03 -3.81 5.85
C ALA A 124 25.02 -4.05 4.71
N LEU A 125 24.83 -3.03 3.88
CA LEU A 125 24.16 -3.13 2.59
C LEU A 125 24.94 -4.08 1.68
N VAL A 126 24.27 -5.12 1.18
CA VAL A 126 24.87 -6.15 0.31
C VAL A 126 24.34 -6.14 -1.11
N ALA A 127 23.13 -5.65 -1.33
CA ALA A 127 22.62 -5.40 -2.67
C ALA A 127 21.74 -4.15 -2.71
N GLN A 128 21.79 -3.44 -3.84
CA GLN A 128 20.85 -2.35 -4.12
C GLN A 128 20.64 -2.22 -5.62
N THR A 129 19.40 -1.98 -6.02
CA THR A 129 19.07 -1.57 -7.39
C THR A 129 18.29 -0.27 -7.34
N ASP A 130 18.65 0.65 -8.23
CA ASP A 130 18.02 1.95 -8.35
C ASP A 130 17.05 1.94 -9.56
N GLY A 131 15.88 2.53 -9.37
CA GLY A 131 14.91 2.79 -10.41
C GLY A 131 15.21 4.16 -11.04
N PRO A 132 14.38 5.19 -10.78
CA PRO A 132 13.04 5.12 -10.19
C PRO A 132 12.06 4.35 -11.09
N TRP A 133 11.00 3.80 -10.52
CA TRP A 133 9.96 3.06 -11.23
C TRP A 133 8.60 3.71 -11.03
N ALA A 134 7.99 4.16 -12.12
CA ALA A 134 6.61 4.64 -12.13
C ALA A 134 5.67 3.45 -12.27
N VAL A 135 4.76 3.27 -11.31
CA VAL A 135 3.84 2.14 -11.25
C VAL A 135 2.41 2.61 -11.02
N GLU A 136 1.48 2.07 -11.81
CA GLU A 136 0.03 2.18 -11.58
C GLU A 136 -0.46 0.89 -10.92
N LEU A 137 -0.72 0.97 -9.62
CA LEU A 137 -1.03 -0.18 -8.76
C LEU A 137 -2.49 -0.66 -8.91
N HIS A 138 -3.44 0.22 -9.25
CA HIS A 138 -4.83 -0.18 -9.54
C HIS A 138 -4.94 -1.03 -10.81
N LYS A 139 -4.04 -0.84 -11.76
CA LYS A 139 -4.01 -1.62 -13.02
C LYS A 139 -3.54 -3.06 -12.81
N GLY A 140 -2.80 -3.32 -11.72
CA GLY A 140 -2.19 -4.62 -11.47
C GLY A 140 -1.15 -5.01 -12.51
N GLY A 141 -0.94 -6.31 -12.64
CA GLY A 141 0.08 -6.90 -13.49
C GLY A 141 -0.10 -8.39 -13.73
N PRO A 142 0.80 -9.01 -14.50
CA PRO A 142 0.65 -10.41 -14.90
C PRO A 142 1.04 -11.41 -13.81
N LEU A 143 1.67 -10.97 -12.73
CA LEU A 143 2.15 -11.84 -11.66
C LEU A 143 1.08 -11.95 -10.57
N LEU A 144 1.02 -13.10 -9.92
CA LEU A 144 0.22 -13.28 -8.71
C LEU A 144 0.82 -12.46 -7.56
N GLY A 145 -0.03 -11.73 -6.82
CA GLY A 145 0.35 -11.01 -5.62
C GLY A 145 0.50 -11.88 -4.37
N LYS A 146 0.93 -11.30 -3.23
CA LYS A 146 1.21 -12.05 -1.98
C LYS A 146 0.08 -12.05 -0.96
N GLY A 147 -0.82 -11.09 -0.98
CA GLY A 147 -2.03 -11.01 -0.15
C GLY A 147 -3.12 -12.01 -0.53
N GLY A 148 -2.87 -12.89 -1.51
CA GLY A 148 -3.76 -13.97 -1.90
C GLY A 148 -4.89 -13.53 -2.83
N SER A 149 -5.91 -14.39 -2.99
CA SER A 149 -7.04 -14.15 -3.89
C SER A 149 -6.62 -13.83 -5.34
N ASP A 150 -7.34 -12.92 -6.01
CA ASP A 150 -7.06 -12.41 -7.36
C ASP A 150 -6.08 -11.22 -7.35
N GLU A 151 -5.24 -11.06 -6.31
CA GLU A 151 -4.23 -9.99 -6.28
C GLU A 151 -3.23 -10.13 -7.43
N GLN A 152 -2.88 -8.98 -8.02
CA GLN A 152 -1.97 -8.88 -9.13
C GLN A 152 -0.78 -7.98 -8.81
N ALA A 153 0.37 -8.31 -9.38
CA ALA A 153 1.62 -7.59 -9.18
C ALA A 153 2.41 -7.39 -10.47
N VAL A 154 3.29 -6.39 -10.47
CA VAL A 154 4.26 -6.14 -11.55
C VAL A 154 5.68 -6.32 -11.07
N ALA A 155 6.57 -6.87 -11.89
CA ALA A 155 7.99 -6.92 -11.57
C ALA A 155 8.64 -5.55 -11.78
N ILE A 156 9.45 -5.11 -10.80
CA ILE A 156 10.19 -3.83 -10.88
C ILE A 156 11.70 -4.04 -10.97
N THR A 157 12.24 -5.06 -10.30
CA THR A 157 13.68 -5.39 -10.36
C THR A 157 13.95 -6.82 -9.88
N ALA A 158 15.21 -7.26 -9.94
CA ALA A 158 15.64 -8.54 -9.40
C ALA A 158 17.08 -8.46 -8.86
N PHE A 159 17.41 -9.38 -7.97
CA PHE A 159 18.77 -9.62 -7.48
C PHE A 159 19.15 -11.06 -7.70
N THR A 160 20.24 -11.28 -8.44
CA THR A 160 20.86 -12.60 -8.63
C THR A 160 22.12 -12.77 -7.80
N GLY A 161 22.57 -11.71 -7.12
CA GLY A 161 23.74 -11.68 -6.25
C GLY A 161 23.87 -10.37 -5.45
N GLN A 162 24.83 -10.36 -4.53
CA GLN A 162 25.14 -9.24 -3.64
C GLN A 162 25.98 -8.18 -4.35
N ASN A 163 25.37 -7.36 -5.22
CA ASN A 163 26.08 -6.40 -6.07
C ASN A 163 26.86 -5.29 -5.32
N LYS A 164 26.64 -5.12 -4.00
CA LYS A 164 27.44 -4.24 -3.13
C LYS A 164 28.51 -4.98 -2.32
N ASN A 165 28.57 -6.31 -2.44
CA ASN A 165 29.54 -7.17 -1.76
C ASN A 165 30.25 -8.08 -2.77
N GLY A 166 30.94 -7.47 -3.75
CA GLY A 166 31.72 -8.20 -4.75
C GLY A 166 30.90 -9.13 -5.66
N ASN A 167 29.58 -8.94 -5.72
CA ASN A 167 28.65 -9.83 -6.41
C ASN A 167 28.77 -11.28 -5.92
N ALA A 168 28.91 -11.46 -4.60
CA ALA A 168 28.83 -12.79 -3.98
C ALA A 168 27.42 -13.38 -4.15
N ALA A 169 27.32 -14.71 -4.12
CA ALA A 169 26.04 -15.40 -4.04
C ALA A 169 25.30 -15.04 -2.74
N PHE A 170 23.97 -15.04 -2.76
CA PHE A 170 23.20 -15.01 -1.52
C PHE A 170 23.27 -16.36 -0.81
N ASP A 171 23.32 -16.35 0.51
CA ASP A 171 23.26 -17.56 1.34
C ASP A 171 21.79 -17.86 1.68
N PRO A 172 21.22 -19.00 1.22
CA PRO A 172 19.84 -19.37 1.55
C PRO A 172 19.62 -19.74 3.02
N ALA A 173 20.70 -19.89 3.82
CA ALA A 173 20.59 -20.05 5.26
C ALA A 173 20.54 -18.71 6.03
N GLU A 174 20.76 -17.58 5.34
CA GLU A 174 20.65 -16.24 5.91
C GLU A 174 19.33 -15.57 5.50
N ARG A 175 18.85 -14.65 6.35
CA ARG A 175 17.85 -13.65 5.98
C ARG A 175 18.52 -12.32 5.65
N TYR A 176 17.97 -11.62 4.67
CA TYR A 176 18.42 -10.28 4.31
C TYR A 176 17.33 -9.26 4.61
N ALA A 177 17.68 -8.21 5.33
CA ALA A 177 16.80 -7.09 5.59
C ALA A 177 16.41 -6.44 4.26
N PHE A 178 15.11 -6.38 3.97
CA PHE A 178 14.58 -5.78 2.76
C PHE A 178 14.11 -4.36 3.04
N GLY A 179 14.34 -3.47 2.10
CA GLY A 179 13.83 -2.10 2.15
C GLY A 179 13.72 -1.49 0.77
N PHE A 180 12.98 -0.40 0.66
CA PHE A 180 12.75 0.34 -0.58
C PHE A 180 12.33 1.77 -0.26
N ASP A 181 12.50 2.66 -1.22
CA ASP A 181 12.11 4.06 -1.07
C ASP A 181 10.85 4.34 -1.89
N ILE A 182 9.97 5.19 -1.34
CA ILE A 182 8.88 5.84 -2.07
C ILE A 182 9.32 7.29 -2.24
N ILE A 183 9.46 7.74 -3.48
CA ILE A 183 10.09 9.04 -3.79
C ILE A 183 9.14 9.93 -4.62
N PRO A 184 9.42 11.24 -4.74
CA PRO A 184 8.65 12.10 -5.62
C PRO A 184 8.72 11.62 -7.07
N ALA A 185 7.59 11.71 -7.79
CA ALA A 185 7.52 11.39 -9.20
C ALA A 185 8.53 12.22 -10.02
N THR A 186 9.12 11.59 -11.04
CA THR A 186 10.17 12.20 -11.85
C THR A 186 10.13 11.72 -13.29
N ALA A 187 10.48 12.59 -14.24
CA ALA A 187 10.60 12.24 -15.65
C ALA A 187 11.75 11.24 -15.93
N ALA A 188 12.63 11.02 -14.96
CA ALA A 188 13.68 10.00 -15.03
C ALA A 188 13.14 8.58 -14.71
N ALA A 189 11.91 8.46 -14.22
CA ALA A 189 11.35 7.16 -13.85
C ALA A 189 11.18 6.26 -15.08
N GLN A 190 11.37 4.96 -14.87
CA GLN A 190 11.10 3.90 -15.84
C GLN A 190 9.60 3.58 -15.82
N ASN A 191 8.97 3.54 -16.99
CA ASN A 191 7.54 3.24 -17.13
C ASN A 191 7.27 1.75 -16.90
N VAL A 192 6.84 1.33 -15.71
CA VAL A 192 6.59 -0.10 -15.46
C VAL A 192 5.32 -0.59 -16.15
N ASN A 193 4.21 0.13 -16.00
CA ASN A 193 2.91 -0.28 -16.55
C ASN A 193 1.93 0.88 -16.85
N LEU A 194 2.38 2.14 -16.82
CA LEU A 194 1.55 3.29 -17.17
C LEU A 194 1.23 3.27 -18.66
N ASP A 195 -0.02 3.59 -19.00
CA ASP A 195 -0.43 3.86 -20.38
C ASP A 195 -0.67 5.36 -20.65
N ALA A 196 -1.13 5.67 -21.86
CA ALA A 196 -1.35 7.05 -22.29
C ALA A 196 -2.36 7.82 -21.43
N ALA A 197 -3.31 7.13 -20.80
CA ALA A 197 -4.29 7.77 -19.91
C ALA A 197 -3.69 8.12 -18.54
N ASP A 198 -2.57 7.50 -18.15
CA ASP A 198 -1.88 7.70 -16.87
C ASP A 198 -0.87 8.85 -16.89
N LEU A 199 -0.31 9.16 -18.06
CA LEU A 199 0.71 10.19 -18.19
C LEU A 199 0.29 11.58 -17.71
N PRO A 200 -0.94 12.09 -17.96
CA PRO A 200 -1.34 13.39 -17.45
C PRO A 200 -1.30 13.45 -15.92
N ASP A 201 -1.70 12.36 -15.25
CA ASP A 201 -1.69 12.26 -13.78
C ASP A 201 -0.27 12.11 -13.25
N TYR A 202 0.57 11.31 -13.89
CA TYR A 202 1.98 11.22 -13.49
C TYR A 202 2.74 12.54 -13.72
N GLN A 203 2.41 13.28 -14.79
CA GLN A 203 2.96 14.61 -15.03
C GLN A 203 2.49 15.63 -13.97
N ASP A 204 1.26 15.51 -13.48
CA ASP A 204 0.74 16.27 -12.35
C ASP A 204 1.50 15.92 -11.05
N MET A 205 1.80 14.63 -10.81
CA MET A 205 2.65 14.20 -9.70
C MET A 205 4.05 14.82 -9.78
N ILE A 206 4.70 14.82 -10.96
CA ILE A 206 6.01 15.46 -11.17
C ILE A 206 5.93 16.96 -10.83
N THR A 207 4.89 17.62 -11.33
CA THR A 207 4.71 19.08 -11.18
C THR A 207 4.53 19.48 -9.72
N ASN A 208 3.77 18.68 -8.96
CA ASN A 208 3.45 18.98 -7.57
C ASN A 208 4.41 18.33 -6.56
N GLY A 209 5.32 17.46 -7.01
CA GLY A 209 6.23 16.70 -6.17
C GLY A 209 5.51 15.63 -5.35
N TYR A 210 4.46 15.02 -5.90
CA TYR A 210 3.76 13.92 -5.26
C TYR A 210 4.57 12.62 -5.36
N THR A 211 4.54 11.84 -4.28
CA THR A 211 5.11 10.48 -4.20
C THR A 211 4.07 9.44 -4.60
N VAL A 212 2.82 9.66 -4.19
CA VAL A 212 1.67 8.79 -4.40
C VAL A 212 0.46 9.63 -4.83
N LEU A 213 -0.37 9.10 -5.73
CA LEU A 213 -1.64 9.69 -6.13
C LEU A 213 -2.76 8.65 -6.06
N PHE A 214 -3.78 8.93 -5.24
CA PHE A 214 -5.04 8.19 -5.22
C PHE A 214 -6.12 8.96 -5.98
N VAL A 215 -6.80 8.29 -6.90
CA VAL A 215 -7.97 8.83 -7.59
C VAL A 215 -9.10 7.81 -7.52
N GLY A 216 -10.29 8.22 -7.11
CA GLY A 216 -11.40 7.31 -6.99
C GLY A 216 -12.72 7.96 -6.60
N THR A 217 -13.66 7.12 -6.19
CA THR A 217 -14.99 7.51 -5.75
C THR A 217 -15.36 6.75 -4.47
N ALA A 218 -15.83 7.48 -3.47
CA ALA A 218 -16.51 6.95 -2.31
C ALA A 218 -18.03 7.10 -2.50
N THR A 219 -18.78 6.02 -2.31
CA THR A 219 -20.24 5.98 -2.40
C THR A 219 -20.82 5.47 -1.08
N PHE A 220 -21.72 6.24 -0.47
CA PHE A 220 -22.37 5.81 0.75
C PHE A 220 -23.36 4.67 0.45
N LYS A 221 -23.17 3.55 1.13
CA LYS A 221 -23.92 2.29 0.98
C LYS A 221 -24.57 1.81 2.27
N GLY A 222 -24.39 2.52 3.38
CA GLY A 222 -24.90 2.13 4.71
C GLY A 222 -26.41 1.92 4.83
N THR A 223 -27.22 2.20 3.80
CA THR A 223 -28.64 1.83 3.75
C THR A 223 -28.89 0.42 3.21
N GLU A 224 -27.91 -0.22 2.59
CA GLU A 224 -28.00 -1.55 1.98
C GLU A 224 -27.81 -2.65 3.03
N GLY A 225 -28.84 -2.87 3.85
CA GLY A 225 -28.94 -4.07 4.71
C GLY A 225 -28.33 -3.97 6.11
N THR A 226 -27.71 -2.85 6.47
CA THR A 226 -27.22 -2.60 7.83
C THR A 226 -27.91 -1.37 8.43
N GLY A 227 -28.33 -1.46 9.70
CA GLY A 227 -28.88 -0.31 10.41
C GLY A 227 -27.72 0.50 10.96
N CYS A 228 -27.31 1.57 10.29
CA CYS A 228 -26.26 2.43 10.83
C CYS A 228 -26.64 2.97 12.21
N THR A 229 -25.69 2.95 13.13
CA THR A 229 -25.78 3.54 14.47
C THR A 229 -24.90 4.77 14.56
N GLN A 230 -25.25 5.69 15.45
CA GLN A 230 -24.51 6.94 15.67
C GLN A 230 -24.35 7.25 17.16
N SER A 231 -23.24 7.87 17.54
CA SER A 231 -22.92 8.11 18.96
C SER A 231 -23.68 9.31 19.54
N ALA A 232 -24.13 10.23 18.70
CA ALA A 232 -25.01 11.35 19.04
C ALA A 232 -25.95 11.70 17.88
N PRO A 233 -27.05 12.47 18.11
CA PRO A 233 -27.95 12.88 17.04
C PRO A 233 -27.27 13.80 16.01
N TYR A 234 -27.27 13.37 14.75
CA TYR A 234 -26.84 14.16 13.59
C TYR A 234 -27.67 13.76 12.36
N ASP A 235 -27.92 14.70 11.45
CA ASP A 235 -28.62 14.43 10.19
C ASP A 235 -27.62 14.06 9.10
N PHE A 236 -27.24 12.78 9.03
CA PHE A 236 -26.33 12.28 7.99
C PHE A 236 -26.86 12.41 6.56
N SER A 237 -28.14 12.73 6.35
CA SER A 237 -28.68 12.96 5.00
C SER A 237 -28.16 14.24 4.35
N GLN A 238 -27.55 15.13 5.13
CA GLN A 238 -26.90 16.34 4.61
C GLN A 238 -25.52 16.08 3.99
N LEU A 239 -24.90 14.92 4.28
CA LEU A 239 -23.66 14.53 3.63
C LEU A 239 -23.94 14.15 2.16
N PRO A 240 -23.05 14.49 1.21
CA PRO A 240 -23.15 13.96 -0.14
C PRO A 240 -23.07 12.43 -0.09
N THR A 241 -23.89 11.71 -0.86
CA THR A 241 -23.85 10.24 -0.89
C THR A 241 -22.80 9.69 -1.87
N VAL A 242 -22.17 10.56 -2.66
CA VAL A 242 -21.08 10.23 -3.58
C VAL A 242 -20.06 11.35 -3.51
N VAL A 243 -18.80 11.01 -3.30
CA VAL A 243 -17.66 11.93 -3.26
C VAL A 243 -16.57 11.35 -4.15
N ASN A 244 -16.19 12.07 -5.20
CA ASN A 244 -14.95 11.75 -5.91
C ASN A 244 -13.77 12.21 -5.06
N PHE A 245 -12.62 11.57 -5.17
CA PHE A 245 -11.40 12.04 -4.50
C PHE A 245 -10.20 12.00 -5.42
N ARG A 246 -9.29 12.95 -5.19
CA ARG A 246 -7.97 13.05 -5.82
C ARG A 246 -6.97 13.49 -4.76
N PHE A 247 -6.24 12.54 -4.20
CA PHE A 247 -5.28 12.78 -3.12
C PHE A 247 -3.86 12.56 -3.61
N GLY A 248 -3.13 13.66 -3.81
CA GLY A 248 -1.70 13.65 -4.14
C GLY A 248 -0.83 13.89 -2.91
N PHE A 249 -0.14 12.86 -2.44
CA PHE A 249 0.64 12.89 -1.20
C PHE A 249 2.08 13.34 -1.46
N LYS A 250 2.64 14.15 -0.56
CA LYS A 250 4.05 14.59 -0.58
C LYS A 250 4.80 13.95 0.57
N SER A 251 4.87 12.63 0.56
CA SER A 251 5.31 11.78 1.66
C SER A 251 6.48 10.87 1.25
N PRO A 252 7.64 11.41 0.82
CA PRO A 252 8.78 10.57 0.54
C PRO A 252 9.20 9.81 1.79
N VAL A 253 9.38 8.50 1.67
CA VAL A 253 9.75 7.61 2.78
C VAL A 253 10.80 6.59 2.35
N THR A 254 11.58 6.13 3.32
CA THR A 254 12.42 4.94 3.21
C THR A 254 11.80 3.87 4.12
N ASN A 255 11.33 2.79 3.51
CA ASN A 255 10.85 1.60 4.21
C ASN A 255 12.06 0.71 4.51
N ILE A 256 12.32 0.46 5.79
CA ILE A 256 13.54 -0.20 6.27
C ILE A 256 13.18 -1.51 6.96
N ASN A 257 13.94 -2.55 6.61
CA ASN A 257 13.99 -3.83 7.33
C ASN A 257 12.59 -4.42 7.60
N CYS A 258 11.83 -4.54 6.53
CA CYS A 258 10.45 -4.98 6.59
C CYS A 258 10.31 -6.37 7.20
N GLN A 259 9.26 -6.56 7.98
CA GLN A 259 8.73 -7.85 8.41
C GLN A 259 8.25 -8.64 7.19
N ASN A 260 8.13 -9.96 7.29
CA ASN A 260 7.75 -10.79 6.15
C ASN A 260 6.87 -11.96 6.59
N PRO A 261 5.57 -11.96 6.21
CA PRO A 261 4.63 -13.04 6.54
C PRO A 261 5.03 -14.41 5.99
N ASP A 262 5.87 -14.46 4.95
CA ASP A 262 6.38 -15.73 4.41
C ASP A 262 7.39 -16.43 5.35
N ASN A 263 7.92 -15.73 6.35
CA ASN A 263 8.90 -16.31 7.28
C ASN A 263 8.22 -17.13 8.38
N GLU A 264 8.76 -18.31 8.68
CA GLU A 264 8.34 -19.12 9.82
C GLU A 264 9.10 -18.74 11.10
N GLY A 265 8.39 -18.72 12.23
CA GLY A 265 8.96 -18.58 13.58
C GLY A 265 8.25 -17.53 14.43
N GLU A 266 8.89 -17.14 15.53
CA GLU A 266 8.39 -16.12 16.47
C GLU A 266 8.99 -14.75 16.14
N ALA A 267 8.13 -13.73 15.99
CA ALA A 267 8.53 -12.35 15.81
C ALA A 267 9.06 -11.74 17.12
N PHE A 268 9.69 -10.56 17.05
CA PHE A 268 10.07 -9.82 18.26
C PHE A 268 8.84 -9.17 18.91
N ASP A 269 8.97 -8.81 20.19
CA ASP A 269 7.92 -8.08 20.91
C ASP A 269 7.52 -6.80 20.15
N GLY A 270 6.23 -6.66 19.83
CA GLY A 270 5.70 -5.52 19.09
C GLY A 270 5.79 -5.65 17.56
N GLU A 271 6.24 -6.80 17.05
CA GLU A 271 6.23 -7.14 15.63
C GLU A 271 5.24 -8.26 15.34
N GLU A 272 4.69 -8.27 14.13
CA GLU A 272 3.71 -9.25 13.68
C GLU A 272 4.40 -10.45 13.01
N PHE A 273 5.48 -10.18 12.28
CA PHE A 273 6.24 -11.20 11.55
C PHE A 273 7.74 -11.00 11.68
N ILE A 274 8.49 -12.06 11.35
CA ILE A 274 9.94 -11.99 11.36
C ILE A 274 10.46 -11.16 10.19
N ARG A 275 11.46 -10.32 10.47
CA ARG A 275 12.13 -9.40 9.55
C ARG A 275 12.88 -10.09 8.41
N GLY A 276 12.87 -9.45 7.24
CA GLY A 276 13.71 -9.75 6.09
C GLY A 276 13.21 -10.88 5.20
N VAL A 277 13.97 -11.15 4.14
CA VAL A 277 13.65 -12.14 3.11
C VAL A 277 14.56 -13.36 3.26
N ALA A 278 13.96 -14.54 3.37
CA ALA A 278 14.65 -15.83 3.29
C ALA A 278 14.68 -16.34 1.84
N LEU A 279 15.86 -16.73 1.33
CA LEU A 279 16.00 -17.16 -0.06
C LEU A 279 15.72 -18.65 -0.25
N LYS A 280 15.12 -18.99 -1.39
CA LYS A 280 14.92 -20.37 -1.83
C LYS A 280 16.16 -20.84 -2.59
N GLN A 281 16.71 -21.99 -2.19
CA GLN A 281 17.94 -22.52 -2.80
C GLN A 281 17.81 -22.85 -4.29
N ASN A 282 16.65 -23.38 -4.71
CA ASN A 282 16.43 -23.92 -6.05
C ASN A 282 15.31 -23.23 -6.82
N ALA A 283 14.87 -22.05 -6.35
CA ALA A 283 13.81 -21.28 -6.98
C ALA A 283 14.03 -19.79 -6.72
N THR A 284 13.38 -18.95 -7.50
CA THR A 284 13.33 -17.52 -7.24
C THR A 284 12.46 -17.25 -6.02
N THR A 285 12.96 -16.44 -5.08
CA THR A 285 12.18 -15.87 -4.00
C THR A 285 11.50 -14.59 -4.51
N VAL A 286 10.24 -14.40 -4.18
CA VAL A 286 9.53 -13.14 -4.47
C VAL A 286 9.52 -12.29 -3.21
N ALA A 287 9.96 -11.05 -3.32
CA ALA A 287 9.81 -10.00 -2.33
C ALA A 287 8.96 -8.89 -2.93
N GLN A 288 7.71 -8.78 -2.50
CA GLN A 288 6.76 -7.82 -3.02
C GLN A 288 6.75 -6.57 -2.15
N ALA A 289 7.04 -5.41 -2.73
CA ALA A 289 6.73 -4.12 -2.13
C ALA A 289 5.22 -3.89 -2.28
N THR A 290 4.53 -3.93 -1.14
CA THR A 290 3.06 -3.87 -1.08
C THR A 290 2.62 -2.51 -0.55
N PHE A 291 1.55 -1.95 -1.12
CA PHE A 291 1.00 -0.64 -0.79
C PHE A 291 -0.44 -0.79 -0.28
N HIS A 292 -0.64 -0.59 1.02
CA HIS A 292 -1.96 -0.65 1.66
C HIS A 292 -2.66 0.71 1.55
N THR A 293 -3.74 0.78 0.76
CA THR A 293 -4.40 2.06 0.45
C THR A 293 -5.28 2.62 1.57
N ASP A 294 -5.60 1.82 2.58
CA ASP A 294 -6.47 2.13 3.71
C ASP A 294 -5.79 2.96 4.79
N HIS A 295 -4.45 2.94 4.86
CA HIS A 295 -3.67 3.74 5.81
C HIS A 295 -4.12 5.19 5.85
N ALA A 296 -4.40 5.77 4.68
CA ALA A 296 -4.84 7.16 4.57
C ALA A 296 -6.22 7.41 5.21
N PHE A 297 -6.98 6.38 5.58
CA PHE A 297 -8.36 6.49 6.04
C PHE A 297 -8.56 6.00 7.48
N TRP A 298 -7.49 5.54 8.14
CA TRP A 298 -7.53 5.04 9.50
C TRP A 298 -7.84 6.12 10.55
N GLU A 299 -8.54 5.72 11.60
CA GLU A 299 -8.86 6.57 12.75
C GLU A 299 -7.69 6.81 13.73
N ASN A 300 -6.60 6.05 13.59
CA ASN A 300 -5.37 6.20 14.36
C ASN A 300 -4.17 5.60 13.58
N PHE A 301 -2.96 5.67 14.16
CA PHE A 301 -1.71 5.25 13.48
C PHE A 301 -1.23 3.83 13.82
N VAL A 302 -2.07 3.02 14.47
CA VAL A 302 -1.83 1.59 14.72
C VAL A 302 -2.26 0.79 13.48
N HIS A 303 -1.48 -0.22 13.11
CA HIS A 303 -1.79 -1.14 12.02
C HIS A 303 -3.20 -1.74 12.18
N ASP A 304 -3.92 -1.92 11.07
CA ASP A 304 -5.31 -2.42 11.01
C ASP A 304 -6.35 -1.59 11.78
N SER A 305 -6.13 -0.29 11.89
CA SER A 305 -7.13 0.61 12.48
C SER A 305 -8.36 0.76 11.58
N PRO A 306 -9.57 0.90 12.14
CA PRO A 306 -10.79 1.09 11.35
C PRO A 306 -10.69 2.28 10.39
N ALA A 307 -11.09 2.05 9.14
CA ALA A 307 -11.15 3.08 8.10
C ALA A 307 -12.50 3.81 8.11
N HIS A 308 -12.46 5.13 7.88
CA HIS A 308 -13.64 6.00 7.84
C HIS A 308 -13.55 6.98 6.66
N PHE A 309 -14.71 7.46 6.20
CA PHE A 309 -14.83 8.47 5.14
C PHE A 309 -15.75 9.65 5.50
N ASP A 310 -16.56 9.55 6.56
CA ASP A 310 -17.49 10.58 7.01
C ASP A 310 -16.80 11.91 7.28
N GLN A 311 -15.62 11.90 7.88
CA GLN A 311 -14.80 13.08 8.16
C GLN A 311 -14.43 13.85 6.88
N ILE A 312 -14.27 13.14 5.75
CA ILE A 312 -13.99 13.74 4.44
C ILE A 312 -15.31 14.24 3.82
N ALA A 313 -16.35 13.40 3.80
CA ALA A 313 -17.65 13.75 3.22
C ALA A 313 -18.32 14.95 3.93
N ALA A 314 -18.17 15.07 5.25
CA ALA A 314 -18.64 16.18 6.06
C ALA A 314 -18.07 17.53 5.65
N GLN A 315 -16.89 17.55 5.00
CA GLN A 315 -16.31 18.79 4.49
C GLN A 315 -17.03 19.34 3.25
N TYR A 316 -18.03 18.62 2.72
CA TYR A 316 -18.76 18.97 1.50
C TYR A 316 -20.26 19.13 1.70
N VAL A 317 -20.73 19.28 2.94
CA VAL A 317 -22.13 19.59 3.22
C VAL A 317 -22.52 20.88 2.51
N GLY A 318 -23.54 20.80 1.65
CA GLY A 318 -24.07 21.92 0.87
C GLY A 318 -23.19 22.39 -0.30
N VAL A 319 -22.13 21.66 -0.67
CA VAL A 319 -21.23 22.03 -1.78
C VAL A 319 -21.80 21.60 -3.14
N THR A 320 -21.62 22.46 -4.16
CA THR A 320 -21.96 22.18 -5.57
C THR A 320 -20.73 22.36 -6.47
N PRO A 321 -20.59 21.59 -7.57
CA PRO A 321 -21.50 20.55 -8.06
C PRO A 321 -21.41 19.26 -7.23
N THR A 322 -22.44 18.42 -7.34
CA THR A 322 -22.50 17.08 -6.76
C THR A 322 -22.36 16.01 -7.87
N PRO A 323 -21.52 14.97 -7.72
CA PRO A 323 -20.66 14.72 -6.56
C PRO A 323 -19.50 15.72 -6.49
N PRO A 324 -19.14 16.21 -5.28
CA PRO A 324 -17.93 16.99 -5.09
C PRO A 324 -16.69 16.14 -5.38
N THR A 325 -15.55 16.80 -5.61
CA THR A 325 -14.23 16.15 -5.68
C THR A 325 -13.39 16.62 -4.52
N ALA A 326 -13.05 15.69 -3.62
CA ALA A 326 -12.21 15.95 -2.48
C ALA A 326 -10.72 15.96 -2.84
N THR A 327 -10.00 16.95 -2.35
CA THR A 327 -8.54 17.03 -2.46
C THR A 327 -7.88 17.06 -1.08
N LEU A 328 -6.57 16.79 -1.01
CA LEU A 328 -5.85 16.91 0.26
C LEU A 328 -5.76 18.36 0.75
N ASP A 329 -5.74 19.34 -0.15
CA ASP A 329 -5.71 20.76 0.22
C ASP A 329 -7.01 21.16 0.93
N ASP A 330 -8.14 20.53 0.60
CA ASP A 330 -9.39 20.75 1.31
C ASP A 330 -9.29 20.37 2.80
N MET A 331 -8.47 19.38 3.14
CA MET A 331 -8.32 18.87 4.50
C MET A 331 -7.39 19.75 5.37
N GLU A 332 -6.70 20.73 4.76
CA GLU A 332 -5.84 21.67 5.48
C GLU A 332 -6.63 22.56 6.46
N ARG A 333 -7.91 22.83 6.15
CA ARG A 333 -8.81 23.63 7.02
C ARG A 333 -9.25 22.91 8.28
N VAL A 334 -9.10 21.59 8.34
CA VAL A 334 -9.59 20.74 9.43
C VAL A 334 -8.51 20.62 10.50
N THR A 335 -8.47 21.56 11.43
CA THR A 335 -7.46 21.62 12.51
C THR A 335 -7.86 20.88 13.78
N ASN A 336 -9.11 20.40 13.86
CA ASN A 336 -9.73 19.79 15.03
C ASN A 336 -9.83 18.26 14.96
N PHE A 337 -9.12 17.60 14.03
CA PHE A 337 -9.23 16.15 13.81
C PHE A 337 -9.01 15.31 15.08
N SER A 338 -8.12 15.76 15.99
CA SER A 338 -7.84 15.07 17.27
C SER A 338 -8.73 15.52 18.44
N THR A 339 -9.48 16.60 18.28
CA THR A 339 -10.34 17.16 19.35
C THR A 339 -11.83 16.97 19.09
N GLY A 340 -12.22 16.75 17.83
CA GLY A 340 -13.61 16.57 17.41
C GLY A 340 -13.84 17.17 16.03
N PHE A 341 -14.16 16.35 15.03
CA PHE A 341 -14.49 16.80 13.68
C PHE A 341 -15.80 17.60 13.65
N GLU A 342 -15.85 18.56 12.74
CA GLU A 342 -17.05 19.31 12.38
C GLU A 342 -17.28 19.19 10.87
N ASP A 343 -18.53 19.27 10.45
CA ASP A 343 -18.85 19.43 9.03
C ASP A 343 -18.56 20.86 8.54
N SER A 344 -18.69 21.09 7.23
CA SER A 344 -18.41 22.40 6.62
C SER A 344 -19.35 23.52 7.07
N LEU A 345 -20.42 23.22 7.81
CA LEU A 345 -21.33 24.20 8.41
C LEU A 345 -21.06 24.40 9.92
N GLY A 346 -20.06 23.72 10.48
CA GLY A 346 -19.66 23.81 11.88
C GLY A 346 -20.48 22.94 12.83
N ALA A 347 -21.28 21.99 12.32
CA ALA A 347 -21.96 21.04 13.19
C ALA A 347 -20.99 19.92 13.60
N ALA A 348 -20.99 19.57 14.89
CA ALA A 348 -20.21 18.46 15.42
C ALA A 348 -20.60 17.15 14.73
N LEU A 349 -19.61 16.46 14.16
CA LEU A 349 -19.80 15.20 13.47
C LEU A 349 -19.68 14.04 14.48
N PRO A 350 -20.75 13.27 14.77
CA PRO A 350 -20.65 12.11 15.66
C PRO A 350 -20.00 10.93 14.95
N TRP A 351 -19.62 9.90 15.73
CA TRP A 351 -19.26 8.61 15.15
C TRP A 351 -20.48 7.97 14.50
N ARG A 352 -20.26 7.33 13.36
CA ARG A 352 -21.23 6.46 12.69
C ARG A 352 -20.60 5.10 12.44
N SER A 353 -21.37 4.04 12.67
CA SER A 353 -20.99 2.69 12.28
C SER A 353 -22.16 2.03 11.57
N CYS A 354 -21.88 1.46 10.41
CA CYS A 354 -22.81 0.68 9.60
C CYS A 354 -22.42 -0.81 9.56
N VAL A 355 -21.45 -1.24 10.37
CA VAL A 355 -21.08 -2.65 10.56
C VAL A 355 -21.60 -3.18 11.91
N ASP A 356 -21.52 -4.50 12.12
CA ASP A 356 -21.91 -5.08 13.41
C ASP A 356 -21.03 -4.54 14.55
N SER A 357 -21.63 -4.31 15.72
CA SER A 357 -20.92 -3.87 16.93
C SER A 357 -19.84 -4.84 17.41
N SER A 358 -19.87 -6.11 17.00
CA SER A 358 -18.79 -7.07 17.25
C SER A 358 -17.55 -6.84 16.39
N ILE A 359 -17.71 -6.19 15.22
CA ILE A 359 -16.63 -5.81 14.31
C ILE A 359 -16.06 -4.46 14.76
N PHE A 360 -16.94 -3.46 14.90
CA PHE A 360 -16.55 -2.13 15.36
C PHE A 360 -17.51 -1.64 16.45
N PRO A 361 -17.09 -1.69 17.73
CA PRO A 361 -17.89 -1.15 18.82
C PRO A 361 -17.88 0.38 18.75
N LEU A 362 -19.05 0.97 18.51
CA LEU A 362 -19.18 2.41 18.36
C LEU A 362 -18.64 3.15 19.59
N PRO A 363 -17.74 4.15 19.41
CA PRO A 363 -17.21 4.92 20.53
C PRO A 363 -18.32 5.64 21.31
N THR A 364 -18.11 5.77 22.62
CA THR A 364 -19.07 6.46 23.52
C THR A 364 -18.97 7.98 23.45
N ASP A 365 -17.94 8.51 22.79
CA ASP A 365 -17.80 9.94 22.60
C ASP A 365 -18.88 10.47 21.66
N PRO A 366 -19.60 11.55 22.01
CA PRO A 366 -20.62 12.12 21.14
C PRO A 366 -20.06 12.73 19.85
N GLN A 367 -18.75 12.96 19.73
CA GLN A 367 -18.11 13.55 18.56
C GLN A 367 -16.95 12.69 18.06
N MET A 368 -16.88 12.50 16.74
CA MET A 368 -15.78 11.79 16.10
C MET A 368 -14.47 12.56 16.26
N ARG A 369 -13.42 11.88 16.70
CA ARG A 369 -12.05 12.40 16.71
C ARG A 369 -11.08 11.25 16.51
N PHE A 370 -9.97 11.50 15.84
CA PHE A 370 -8.94 10.50 15.60
C PHE A 370 -7.87 10.59 16.68
N ASP A 371 -7.39 9.44 17.12
CA ASP A 371 -6.38 9.36 18.17
C ASP A 371 -4.98 9.32 17.53
N PRO A 372 -4.17 10.38 17.66
CA PRO A 372 -2.81 10.37 17.13
C PRO A 372 -1.86 9.51 17.98
N GLY A 373 -2.33 8.94 19.10
CA GLY A 373 -1.51 8.19 20.05
C GLY A 373 -0.42 9.08 20.63
N THR A 374 0.84 8.70 20.41
CA THR A 374 2.02 9.45 20.88
C THR A 374 2.47 10.56 19.93
N VAL A 375 1.87 10.65 18.74
CA VAL A 375 2.26 11.66 17.74
C VAL A 375 1.74 13.04 18.18
N PRO A 376 2.61 14.06 18.27
CA PRO A 376 2.19 15.38 18.73
C PRO A 376 1.22 16.04 17.75
N VAL A 377 0.17 16.68 18.29
CA VAL A 377 -0.80 17.48 17.53
C VAL A 377 -0.88 18.88 18.11
N ASN A 378 -0.67 19.88 17.27
CA ASN A 378 -0.76 21.29 17.64
C ASN A 378 -1.03 22.14 16.39
N PRO A 379 -2.26 22.60 16.17
CA PRO A 379 -2.61 23.47 15.05
C PRO A 379 -1.82 24.78 14.95
N ALA A 380 -1.21 25.23 16.06
CA ALA A 380 -0.40 26.44 16.11
C ALA A 380 1.11 26.17 15.98
N ALA A 381 1.54 24.93 15.74
CA ALA A 381 2.95 24.61 15.55
C ALA A 381 3.54 25.34 14.34
N ALA A 382 4.82 25.72 14.42
CA ALA A 382 5.47 26.50 13.37
C ALA A 382 5.74 25.64 12.13
N THR A 383 6.07 24.36 12.34
CA THR A 383 6.38 23.37 11.29
C THR A 383 5.68 22.04 11.57
N ALA A 384 5.51 21.23 10.52
CA ALA A 384 4.93 19.90 10.67
C ALA A 384 5.87 18.94 11.41
N ALA A 385 7.19 19.21 11.44
CA ALA A 385 8.14 18.48 12.28
C ALA A 385 7.88 18.57 13.79
N GLU A 386 7.25 19.66 14.27
CA GLU A 386 6.97 19.84 15.70
C GLU A 386 5.71 19.09 16.12
N ALA A 387 4.67 19.14 15.29
CA ALA A 387 3.38 18.49 15.51
C ALA A 387 2.55 18.48 14.24
N LEU A 388 1.61 17.53 14.12
CA LEU A 388 0.55 17.59 13.11
C LEU A 388 -0.36 18.78 13.38
N ARG A 389 -0.64 19.58 12.35
CA ARG A 389 -1.39 20.85 12.46
C ARG A 389 -2.84 20.73 12.01
N ASN A 390 -3.10 19.82 11.07
CA ASN A 390 -4.41 19.64 10.45
C ASN A 390 -4.57 18.22 9.91
N TYR A 391 -5.77 17.94 9.41
CA TYR A 391 -6.14 16.61 8.96
C TYR A 391 -5.37 16.20 7.69
N ARG A 392 -5.00 17.13 6.81
CA ARG A 392 -4.12 16.84 5.66
C ARG A 392 -2.81 16.21 6.11
N GLU A 393 -2.19 16.75 7.15
CA GLU A 393 -0.94 16.22 7.70
C GLU A 393 -1.15 14.87 8.39
N ALA A 394 -2.27 14.67 9.08
CA ALA A 394 -2.62 13.37 9.66
C ALA A 394 -2.82 12.29 8.58
N LEU A 395 -3.57 12.60 7.52
CA LEU A 395 -3.75 11.73 6.35
C LEU A 395 -2.38 11.36 5.74
N THR A 396 -1.53 12.35 5.51
CA THR A 396 -0.18 12.15 4.94
C THR A 396 0.74 11.36 5.88
N TYR A 397 0.63 11.57 7.20
CA TYR A 397 1.41 10.86 8.20
C TYR A 397 1.05 9.38 8.27
N SER A 398 -0.26 9.07 8.23
CA SER A 398 -0.75 7.69 8.20
C SER A 398 -0.41 7.02 6.86
N GLU A 399 -0.70 7.69 5.75
CA GLU A 399 -0.38 7.23 4.39
C GLU A 399 1.09 6.84 4.24
N SER A 400 2.01 7.60 4.83
CA SER A 400 3.44 7.34 4.72
C SER A 400 3.91 5.97 5.25
N THR A 401 3.08 5.26 6.03
CA THR A 401 3.38 3.91 6.55
C THR A 401 2.80 2.78 5.70
N MET A 402 2.22 3.06 4.52
CA MET A 402 1.57 2.06 3.66
C MET A 402 2.49 0.99 3.06
N GLY A 403 3.80 1.21 3.12
CA GLY A 403 4.79 0.35 2.48
C GLY A 403 5.05 -0.90 3.32
N HIS A 404 4.76 -2.07 2.75
CA HIS A 404 4.95 -3.38 3.38
C HIS A 404 5.74 -4.32 2.48
N LEU A 405 6.13 -5.47 3.04
CA LEU A 405 6.72 -6.60 2.34
C LEU A 405 5.77 -7.80 2.35
N ASN A 406 5.45 -8.33 1.17
CA ASN A 406 4.64 -9.54 0.98
C ASN A 406 3.31 -9.50 1.74
N ALA A 407 2.37 -8.68 1.29
CA ALA A 407 1.16 -8.30 2.06
C ALA A 407 1.54 -7.55 3.33
N ASP A 408 1.18 -8.05 4.51
CA ASP A 408 1.19 -7.35 5.80
C ASP A 408 2.57 -7.15 6.48
N GLY A 409 3.68 -7.34 5.77
CA GLY A 409 5.02 -7.23 6.35
C GLY A 409 5.44 -5.79 6.67
N LEU A 410 5.06 -5.28 7.84
CA LEU A 410 5.35 -3.92 8.32
C LEU A 410 6.83 -3.54 8.21
N CYS A 411 7.11 -2.32 7.76
CA CYS A 411 8.45 -1.75 7.67
C CYS A 411 8.68 -0.65 8.71
N PHE A 412 9.92 -0.49 9.15
CA PHE A 412 10.28 0.76 9.82
C PHE A 412 10.20 1.90 8.80
N THR A 413 9.33 2.86 9.05
CA THR A 413 9.09 4.00 8.15
C THR A 413 9.97 5.17 8.53
N GLN A 414 11.02 5.43 7.75
CA GLN A 414 11.79 6.67 7.86
C GLN A 414 11.17 7.73 6.95
N ARG A 415 10.58 8.76 7.54
CA ARG A 415 9.98 9.89 6.82
C ARG A 415 11.05 10.88 6.33
N ASN A 416 10.99 11.21 5.04
CA ASN A 416 11.91 12.14 4.37
C ASN A 416 11.22 13.47 4.03
N TYR A 417 10.20 13.86 4.79
CA TYR A 417 9.47 15.13 4.68
C TYR A 417 9.27 15.77 6.06
N ASP A 418 8.67 16.97 6.10
CA ASP A 418 8.38 17.68 7.35
C ASP A 418 7.25 16.97 8.10
N SER A 419 7.60 16.21 9.14
CA SER A 419 6.66 15.44 9.97
C SER A 419 7.23 15.18 11.37
N PRO A 420 6.39 14.88 12.38
CA PRO A 420 6.89 14.38 13.66
C PRO A 420 7.73 13.11 13.46
N ARG A 421 8.69 12.86 14.36
CA ARG A 421 9.66 11.76 14.28
C ARG A 421 9.58 10.81 15.46
#